data_AF-A0A329YGC9-F1
#
_entry.id   AF-A0A329YGC9-F1
#
_cell.length_a   1.000
_cell.length_b   1.000
_cell.length_c   1.000
_cell.angle_alpha   90.00
_cell.angle_beta   90.00
_cell.angle_gamma   90.00
#
_symmetry.space_group_name_H-M   'P 1'
#
loop_
_entity.id
_entity.type
_entity.pdbx_description
1 polymer ?
#
loop_
_entity_poly.entity_id
_entity_poly.type
_entity_poly.pdbx_seq_one_letter_code
_entity_poly.pdbx_strand_id
1 'polypeptide(L)'
;MAKGEGRATGRNTVSGKMLQGFIERLERLAEEKKQITEDEKAVMAEMKAAGFSPKIVRLVIKRRAAKPADLEELEAELDMYLNALGMTTEAPLFRAVGMMNVDLAAREQVIDAFLQLVPMEGEIIVKVGKQPVRLWRDAKGKAHAEDIEDAPAPVVAPRPTPAARPPREVPDVDEAGAFELGQAAYHANEPITSNPFAWDDKRRPKFDAGWREASGSDGMGPET
;
A
#
# COMPACT_ATOMS: atom_id res chain seq x y z
N MET A 1 -31.51 -46.08 52.16
CA MET A 1 -32.47 -45.81 51.09
C MET A 1 -32.17 -46.76 49.94
N ALA A 2 -33.09 -47.68 49.67
CA ALA A 2 -32.89 -48.80 48.76
C ALA A 2 -32.87 -48.35 47.30
N LYS A 3 -31.86 -48.80 46.58
CA LYS A 3 -31.59 -48.56 45.16
C LYS A 3 -32.70 -49.23 44.36
N GLY A 4 -33.51 -48.42 43.68
CA GLY A 4 -34.63 -48.87 42.85
C GLY A 4 -34.20 -49.92 41.85
N GLU A 5 -34.85 -51.07 41.96
CA GLU A 5 -34.72 -52.26 41.13
C GLU A 5 -34.92 -51.92 39.65
N GLY A 6 -34.10 -52.51 38.78
CA GLY A 6 -34.25 -52.41 37.35
C GLY A 6 -35.65 -52.81 36.92
N ARG A 7 -36.36 -51.89 36.26
CA ARG A 7 -37.65 -52.19 35.62
C ARG A 7 -37.45 -53.39 34.70
N ALA A 8 -38.09 -54.50 35.03
CA ALA A 8 -38.11 -55.69 34.22
C ALA A 8 -38.69 -55.35 32.83
N THR A 9 -37.82 -55.28 31.83
CA THR A 9 -38.18 -55.19 30.42
C THR A 9 -39.18 -56.31 30.11
N GLY A 10 -40.39 -55.95 29.67
CA GLY A 10 -41.46 -56.92 29.41
C GLY A 10 -40.97 -58.08 28.54
N ARG A 11 -41.08 -59.29 29.09
CA ARG A 11 -40.78 -60.62 28.51
C ARG A 11 -40.19 -60.61 27.09
N ASN A 12 -38.86 -60.72 27.03
CA ASN A 12 -38.05 -61.43 26.01
C ASN A 12 -38.75 -61.77 24.67
N THR A 13 -39.11 -60.76 23.88
CA THR A 13 -39.25 -60.95 22.44
C THR A 13 -37.94 -60.53 21.78
N VAL A 14 -37.50 -61.25 20.75
CA VAL A 14 -36.34 -60.85 19.93
C VAL A 14 -36.46 -59.39 19.47
N SER A 15 -37.70 -58.94 19.24
CA SER A 15 -38.06 -57.57 18.90
C SER A 15 -37.72 -56.54 20.00
N GLY A 16 -37.89 -56.86 21.29
CA GLY A 16 -37.55 -55.95 22.38
C GLY A 16 -36.05 -55.70 22.53
N LYS A 17 -35.23 -56.74 22.37
CA LYS A 17 -33.75 -56.62 22.36
C LYS A 17 -33.26 -55.83 21.15
N MET A 18 -33.88 -56.04 19.99
CA MET A 18 -33.57 -55.30 18.77
C MET A 18 -33.90 -53.81 18.92
N LEU A 19 -35.08 -53.48 19.48
CA LEU A 19 -35.47 -52.10 19.76
C LEU A 19 -34.51 -51.42 20.74
N GLN A 20 -34.12 -52.10 21.82
CA GLN A 20 -33.15 -51.57 22.78
C GLN A 20 -31.80 -51.25 22.10
N GLY A 21 -31.29 -52.14 21.24
CA GLY A 21 -30.07 -51.88 20.46
C GLY A 21 -30.19 -50.75 19.43
N PHE A 22 -31.39 -50.45 18.92
CA PHE A 22 -31.62 -49.24 18.12
C PHE A 22 -31.58 -47.97 19.00
N ILE A 23 -32.24 -47.99 20.16
CA ILE A 23 -32.29 -46.86 21.09
C ILE A 23 -30.88 -46.50 21.58
N GLU A 24 -30.12 -47.48 22.08
CA GLU A 24 -28.76 -47.25 22.58
C GLU A 24 -27.83 -46.64 21.51
N ARG A 25 -27.97 -47.06 20.25
CA ARG A 25 -27.23 -46.46 19.13
C ARG A 25 -27.66 -45.03 18.84
N LEU A 26 -28.96 -44.73 18.90
CA LEU A 26 -29.48 -43.38 18.70
C LEU A 26 -29.07 -42.44 19.82
N GLU A 27 -29.09 -42.89 21.07
CA GLU A 27 -28.63 -42.12 22.23
C GLU A 27 -27.13 -41.80 22.13
N ARG A 28 -26.31 -42.78 21.72
CA ARG A 28 -24.89 -42.53 21.46
C ARG A 28 -24.69 -41.50 20.35
N LEU A 29 -25.40 -41.63 19.22
CA LEU A 29 -25.33 -40.65 18.12
C LEU A 29 -25.82 -39.26 18.54
N ALA A 30 -26.78 -39.18 19.47
CA ALA A 30 -27.27 -37.90 20.00
C ALA A 30 -26.21 -37.20 20.85
N GLU A 31 -25.49 -37.97 21.68
CA GLU A 31 -24.37 -37.45 22.47
C GLU A 31 -23.19 -37.04 21.58
N GLU A 32 -22.84 -37.85 20.57
CA GLU A 32 -21.82 -37.49 19.57
C GLU A 32 -22.16 -36.18 18.84
N LYS A 33 -23.41 -36.01 18.40
CA LYS A 33 -23.88 -34.75 17.78
C LYS A 33 -23.77 -33.56 18.72
N LYS A 34 -24.09 -33.76 20.00
CA LYS A 34 -23.99 -32.70 21.02
C LYS A 34 -22.54 -32.25 21.18
N GLN A 35 -21.61 -33.18 21.30
CA GLN A 35 -20.17 -32.90 21.39
C GLN A 35 -19.67 -32.15 20.15
N ILE A 36 -20.00 -32.63 18.94
CA ILE A 36 -19.65 -31.95 17.68
C ILE A 36 -20.18 -30.51 17.65
N THR A 37 -21.42 -30.30 18.12
CA THR A 37 -22.03 -28.96 18.17
C THR A 37 -21.31 -28.04 19.15
N GLU A 38 -20.82 -28.58 20.27
CA GLU A 38 -20.02 -27.83 21.24
C GLU A 38 -18.64 -27.46 20.68
N ASP A 39 -17.99 -28.39 19.98
CA ASP A 39 -16.72 -28.17 19.30
C ASP A 39 -16.85 -27.11 18.19
N GLU A 40 -17.89 -27.19 17.35
CA GLU A 40 -18.19 -26.18 16.33
C GLU A 40 -18.35 -24.78 16.94
N LYS A 41 -19.00 -24.68 18.10
CA LYS A 41 -19.16 -23.39 18.81
C LYS A 41 -17.82 -22.88 19.33
N ALA A 42 -16.96 -23.73 19.86
CA ALA A 42 -15.63 -23.36 20.34
C ALA A 42 -14.78 -22.79 19.20
N VAL A 43 -14.72 -23.47 18.05
CA VAL A 43 -14.00 -22.99 16.86
C VAL A 43 -14.55 -21.66 16.36
N MET A 44 -15.87 -21.51 16.31
CA MET A 44 -16.50 -20.25 15.89
C MET A 44 -16.24 -19.10 16.86
N ALA A 45 -16.08 -19.39 18.16
CA ALA A 45 -15.71 -18.41 19.17
C ALA A 45 -14.24 -17.98 19.07
N GLU A 46 -13.33 -18.94 18.90
CA GLU A 46 -11.90 -18.71 18.66
C GLU A 46 -11.70 -17.82 17.42
N MET A 47 -12.36 -18.20 16.33
CA MET A 47 -12.34 -17.46 15.07
C MET A 47 -12.85 -16.02 15.24
N LYS A 48 -13.91 -15.82 16.04
CA LYS A 48 -14.44 -14.48 16.35
C LYS A 48 -13.44 -13.67 17.19
N ALA A 49 -12.76 -14.30 18.14
CA ALA A 49 -11.72 -13.66 18.94
C ALA A 49 -10.50 -13.26 18.07
N ALA A 50 -10.20 -14.03 17.04
CA ALA A 50 -9.19 -13.72 16.03
C ALA A 50 -9.63 -12.61 15.02
N GLY A 51 -10.85 -12.08 15.14
CA GLY A 51 -11.34 -10.96 14.33
C GLY A 51 -12.08 -11.33 13.04
N PHE A 52 -12.32 -12.62 12.78
CA PHE A 52 -13.11 -13.04 11.61
C PHE A 52 -14.62 -12.99 11.90
N SER A 53 -15.43 -12.82 10.85
CA SER A 53 -16.89 -12.79 10.96
C SER A 53 -17.53 -14.19 10.86
N PRO A 54 -18.22 -14.67 11.92
CA PRO A 54 -19.01 -15.92 11.91
C PRO A 54 -19.97 -16.06 10.73
N LYS A 55 -20.56 -14.95 10.28
CA LYS A 55 -21.53 -14.95 9.18
C LYS A 55 -20.84 -15.24 7.85
N ILE A 56 -19.71 -14.58 7.59
CA ILE A 56 -18.97 -14.71 6.33
C ILE A 56 -18.32 -16.09 6.23
N VAL A 57 -17.76 -16.62 7.31
CA VAL A 57 -17.11 -17.95 7.25
C VAL A 57 -18.11 -19.06 6.95
N ARG A 58 -19.34 -19.00 7.50
CA ARG A 58 -20.40 -19.95 7.11
C ARG A 58 -20.74 -19.88 5.62
N LEU A 59 -20.75 -18.68 5.03
CA LEU A 59 -20.94 -18.51 3.58
C LEU A 59 -19.78 -19.13 2.80
N VAL A 60 -18.54 -18.94 3.24
CA VAL A 60 -17.36 -19.53 2.60
C VAL A 60 -17.40 -21.06 2.68
N ILE A 61 -17.75 -21.64 3.82
CA ILE A 61 -17.90 -23.11 3.95
C ILE A 61 -18.95 -23.62 2.97
N LYS A 62 -20.12 -22.96 2.91
CA LYS A 62 -21.19 -23.33 1.98
C LYS A 62 -20.75 -23.22 0.52
N ARG A 63 -20.05 -22.14 0.16
CA ARG A 63 -19.49 -21.96 -1.20
C ARG A 63 -18.48 -23.05 -1.52
N ARG A 64 -17.57 -23.36 -0.60
CA ARG A 64 -16.57 -24.44 -0.79
C ARG A 64 -17.16 -25.84 -0.91
N ALA A 65 -18.35 -26.07 -0.37
CA ALA A 65 -19.06 -27.35 -0.47
C ALA A 65 -19.88 -27.49 -1.76
N ALA A 66 -20.19 -26.37 -2.43
CA ALA A 66 -20.94 -26.38 -3.69
C ALA A 66 -20.03 -26.79 -4.87
N LYS A 67 -20.64 -27.28 -5.95
CA LYS A 67 -19.91 -27.60 -7.18
C LYS A 67 -19.52 -26.30 -7.91
N PRO A 68 -18.37 -26.24 -8.58
CA PRO A 68 -17.92 -25.03 -9.29
C PRO A 68 -18.93 -24.53 -10.33
N ALA A 69 -19.49 -25.41 -11.16
CA ALA A 69 -20.46 -25.03 -12.19
C ALA A 69 -21.73 -24.40 -11.59
N ASP A 70 -22.31 -25.03 -10.56
CA ASP A 70 -23.51 -24.52 -9.89
C ASP A 70 -23.26 -23.13 -9.25
N LEU A 71 -22.03 -22.87 -8.77
CA LEU A 71 -21.65 -21.57 -8.24
C LEU A 71 -21.53 -20.51 -9.32
N GLU A 72 -20.92 -20.84 -10.46
CA GLU A 72 -20.78 -19.92 -11.58
C GLU A 72 -22.15 -19.50 -12.13
N GLU A 73 -23.08 -20.45 -12.28
CA GLU A 73 -24.46 -20.17 -12.69
C GLU A 73 -25.18 -19.26 -11.68
N LEU A 74 -25.13 -19.59 -10.38
CA LEU A 74 -25.73 -18.79 -9.32
C LEU A 74 -25.13 -17.38 -9.20
N GLU A 75 -23.82 -17.24 -9.41
CA GLU A 75 -23.14 -15.95 -9.38
C GLU A 75 -23.52 -15.09 -10.58
N ALA A 76 -23.64 -15.69 -11.78
CA ALA A 76 -24.13 -15.00 -12.96
C ALA A 76 -25.57 -14.50 -12.80
N GLU A 77 -26.46 -15.33 -12.24
CA GLU A 77 -27.84 -14.94 -11.94
C GLU A 77 -27.92 -13.84 -10.88
N LEU A 78 -27.17 -13.98 -9.78
CA LEU A 78 -27.12 -12.99 -8.71
C LEU A 78 -26.68 -11.63 -9.26
N ASP A 79 -25.63 -11.63 -10.07
CA ASP A 79 -25.09 -10.42 -10.67
C ASP A 79 -26.07 -9.78 -11.67
N MET A 80 -26.78 -10.58 -12.47
CA MET A 80 -27.88 -10.08 -13.31
C MET A 80 -28.97 -9.39 -12.47
N TYR A 81 -29.36 -9.98 -11.34
CA TYR A 81 -30.36 -9.39 -10.44
C TYR A 81 -29.85 -8.13 -9.73
N LEU A 82 -28.62 -8.14 -9.24
CA LEU A 82 -28.02 -6.96 -8.62
C LEU A 82 -27.91 -5.80 -9.62
N ASN A 83 -27.59 -6.09 -10.88
CA ASN A 83 -27.56 -5.09 -11.95
C ASN A 83 -28.96 -4.52 -12.22
N ALA A 84 -29.98 -5.38 -12.32
CA ALA A 84 -31.36 -4.94 -12.50
C ALA A 84 -31.85 -4.05 -11.34
N LEU A 85 -31.33 -4.28 -10.13
CA LEU A 85 -31.64 -3.49 -8.93
C LEU A 85 -30.73 -2.27 -8.73
N GLY A 86 -29.75 -2.04 -9.61
CA GLY A 86 -28.78 -0.95 -9.47
C GLY A 86 -27.88 -1.08 -8.23
N MET A 87 -27.71 -2.30 -7.71
CA MET A 87 -26.93 -2.62 -6.52
C MET A 87 -25.50 -3.09 -6.85
N THR A 88 -25.11 -3.07 -8.12
CA THR A 88 -23.76 -3.39 -8.57
C THR A 88 -22.77 -2.28 -8.20
N THR A 89 -21.76 -2.62 -7.39
CA THR A 89 -20.71 -1.68 -6.97
C THR A 89 -19.62 -1.47 -8.03
N GLU A 90 -19.61 -2.30 -9.08
CA GLU A 90 -18.66 -2.13 -10.19
C GLU A 90 -19.30 -1.35 -11.33
N ALA A 91 -18.62 -0.28 -11.72
CA ALA A 91 -18.98 0.46 -12.92
C ALA A 91 -19.00 -0.52 -14.12
N PRO A 92 -19.94 -0.37 -15.07
CA PRO A 92 -20.02 -1.20 -16.28
C PRO A 92 -18.70 -1.26 -17.09
N LEU A 93 -17.75 -0.37 -16.78
CA LEU A 93 -16.43 -0.21 -17.35
C LEU A 93 -15.51 -1.45 -17.27
N PHE A 94 -15.42 -2.13 -16.11
CA PHE A 94 -14.52 -3.29 -15.95
C PHE A 94 -15.09 -4.57 -16.58
N ARG A 95 -16.42 -4.73 -16.52
CA ARG A 95 -17.14 -5.86 -17.10
C ARG A 95 -17.08 -5.87 -18.64
N ALA A 96 -17.15 -4.70 -19.28
CA ALA A 96 -17.04 -4.58 -20.72
C ALA A 96 -15.65 -5.00 -21.23
N VAL A 97 -14.58 -4.66 -20.51
CA VAL A 97 -13.20 -5.01 -20.87
C VAL A 97 -12.89 -6.48 -20.63
N GLY A 98 -13.37 -7.07 -19.52
CA GLY A 98 -13.16 -8.49 -19.23
C GLY A 98 -13.88 -9.45 -20.19
N MET A 99 -14.97 -8.99 -20.83
CA MET A 99 -15.70 -9.73 -21.86
C MET A 99 -15.09 -9.59 -23.26
N MET A 100 -14.19 -8.62 -23.46
CA MET A 100 -13.41 -8.52 -24.70
C MET A 100 -12.18 -9.41 -24.56
N ASN A 101 -12.06 -10.43 -25.40
CA ASN A 101 -10.88 -11.30 -25.49
C ASN A 101 -9.71 -10.54 -26.15
N VAL A 102 -9.25 -9.48 -25.50
CA VAL A 102 -8.18 -8.60 -25.99
C VAL A 102 -6.84 -9.23 -25.67
N ASP A 103 -6.00 -9.43 -26.68
CA ASP A 103 -4.61 -9.79 -26.46
C ASP A 103 -3.87 -8.59 -25.86
N LEU A 104 -3.59 -8.67 -24.55
CA LEU A 104 -2.85 -7.64 -23.80
C LEU A 104 -1.43 -7.41 -24.32
N ALA A 105 -0.88 -8.32 -25.14
CA ALA A 105 0.41 -8.14 -25.80
C ALA A 105 0.32 -7.24 -27.06
N ALA A 106 -0.88 -7.08 -27.64
CA ALA A 106 -1.10 -6.29 -28.84
C ALA A 106 -1.61 -4.87 -28.50
N ARG A 107 -0.69 -3.89 -28.50
CA ARG A 107 -0.98 -2.47 -28.16
C ARG A 107 -2.21 -1.90 -28.88
N GLU A 108 -2.37 -2.20 -30.17
CA GLU A 108 -3.48 -1.71 -30.99
C GLU A 108 -4.85 -2.26 -30.55
N GLN A 109 -4.92 -3.55 -30.22
CA GLN A 109 -6.17 -4.18 -29.76
C GLN A 109 -6.63 -3.61 -28.41
N VAL A 110 -5.66 -3.32 -27.54
CA VAL A 110 -5.90 -2.65 -26.26
C VAL A 110 -6.46 -1.24 -26.50
N ILE A 111 -5.84 -0.46 -27.38
CA ILE A 111 -6.31 0.89 -27.73
C ILE A 111 -7.73 0.86 -28.31
N ASP A 112 -8.03 -0.06 -29.22
CA ASP A 112 -9.36 -0.20 -29.83
C ASP A 112 -10.44 -0.58 -28.81
N ALA A 113 -10.12 -1.44 -27.85
CA ALA A 113 -11.02 -1.78 -26.75
C ALA A 113 -11.29 -0.55 -25.85
N PHE A 114 -10.25 0.21 -25.50
CA PHE A 114 -10.41 1.41 -24.68
C PHE A 114 -11.13 2.56 -25.41
N LEU A 115 -11.03 2.67 -26.74
CA LEU A 115 -11.80 3.63 -27.55
C LEU A 115 -13.31 3.46 -27.41
N GLN A 116 -13.78 2.23 -27.17
CA GLN A 116 -15.20 1.93 -26.96
C GLN A 116 -15.70 2.43 -25.60
N LEU A 117 -14.80 2.72 -24.66
CA LEU A 117 -15.10 3.13 -23.29
C LEU A 117 -15.06 4.65 -23.08
N VAL A 118 -14.55 5.40 -24.06
CA VAL A 118 -14.53 6.86 -24.00
C VAL A 118 -15.96 7.40 -24.07
N PRO A 119 -16.43 8.14 -23.04
CA PRO A 119 -17.78 8.71 -23.05
C PRO A 119 -17.91 9.84 -24.09
N MET A 120 -19.15 10.18 -24.48
CA MET A 120 -19.40 11.34 -25.36
C MET A 120 -18.83 12.61 -24.71
N GLU A 121 -18.07 13.40 -25.48
CA GLU A 121 -17.34 14.59 -25.01
C GLU A 121 -16.33 14.32 -23.87
N GLY A 122 -15.86 13.08 -23.73
CA GLY A 122 -14.85 12.70 -22.75
C GLY A 122 -13.49 12.36 -23.37
N GLU A 123 -12.46 12.38 -22.52
CA GLU A 123 -11.11 11.92 -22.87
C GLU A 123 -10.57 10.92 -21.83
N ILE A 124 -9.81 9.94 -22.31
CA ILE A 124 -9.09 8.95 -21.48
C ILE A 124 -7.63 8.92 -21.97
N ILE A 125 -6.68 9.11 -21.05
CA ILE A 125 -5.25 8.99 -21.35
C ILE A 125 -4.75 7.66 -20.80
N VAL A 126 -4.28 6.79 -21.69
CA VAL A 126 -3.79 5.46 -21.32
C VAL A 126 -2.29 5.38 -21.61
N LYS A 127 -1.49 5.01 -20.61
CA LYS A 127 -0.06 4.71 -20.77
C LYS A 127 0.12 3.21 -21.04
N VAL A 128 0.09 2.82 -22.32
CA VAL A 128 0.40 1.44 -22.74
C VAL A 128 1.83 1.42 -23.30
N GLY A 129 2.81 0.99 -22.49
CA GLY A 129 4.23 1.01 -22.86
C GLY A 129 4.93 2.34 -22.56
N LYS A 130 5.80 2.82 -23.46
CA LYS A 130 6.62 4.03 -23.25
C LYS A 130 5.95 5.35 -23.63
N GLN A 131 4.91 5.32 -24.49
CA GLN A 131 4.26 6.53 -25.01
C GLN A 131 2.79 6.59 -24.55
N PRO A 132 2.35 7.71 -23.95
CA PRO A 132 0.94 7.93 -23.61
C PRO A 132 0.09 8.09 -24.87
N VAL A 133 -1.08 7.45 -24.88
CA VAL A 133 -2.08 7.57 -25.96
C VAL A 133 -3.31 8.27 -25.42
N ARG A 134 -3.77 9.32 -26.11
CA ARG A 134 -5.04 10.01 -25.84
C ARG A 134 -6.15 9.40 -26.67
N LEU A 135 -7.19 8.96 -26.00
CA LEU A 135 -8.42 8.46 -26.62
C LEU A 135 -9.54 9.45 -26.31
N TRP A 136 -10.20 9.97 -27.34
CA TRP A 136 -11.26 10.97 -27.17
C TRP A 136 -12.38 10.77 -28.19
N ARG A 137 -13.59 11.27 -27.88
CA ARG A 137 -14.73 11.27 -28.80
C ARG A 137 -15.23 12.68 -29.04
N ASP A 138 -15.55 12.98 -30.29
CA ASP A 138 -16.16 14.26 -30.65
C ASP A 138 -17.67 14.30 -30.31
N ALA A 139 -18.27 15.49 -30.40
CA ALA A 139 -19.71 15.70 -30.18
C ALA A 139 -20.62 14.92 -31.16
N LYS A 140 -20.05 14.34 -32.22
CA LYS A 140 -20.75 13.46 -33.17
C LYS A 140 -20.55 11.98 -32.84
N GLY A 141 -19.84 11.67 -31.76
CA GLY A 141 -19.57 10.33 -31.24
C GLY A 141 -18.47 9.58 -31.97
N LYS A 142 -17.73 10.20 -32.91
CA LYS A 142 -16.61 9.57 -33.60
C LYS A 142 -15.41 9.49 -32.65
N ALA A 143 -14.80 8.31 -32.57
CA ALA A 143 -13.65 8.06 -31.71
C ALA A 143 -12.33 8.37 -32.42
N HIS A 144 -11.40 8.93 -31.67
CA HIS A 144 -10.08 9.35 -32.12
C HIS A 144 -9.02 8.85 -31.14
N ALA A 145 -7.90 8.38 -31.67
CA ALA A 145 -6.70 8.00 -30.91
C ALA A 145 -5.51 8.80 -31.44
N GLU A 146 -4.80 9.47 -30.54
CA GLU A 146 -3.61 10.26 -30.88
C GLU A 146 -2.51 9.97 -29.88
N ASP A 147 -1.29 9.71 -30.37
CA ASP A 147 -0.12 9.58 -29.51
C ASP A 147 0.20 10.96 -28.92
N ILE A 148 0.22 11.06 -27.59
CA ILE A 148 0.73 12.27 -26.93
C ILE A 148 2.25 12.14 -26.94
N GLU A 149 2.91 12.98 -27.73
CA GLU A 149 4.30 13.31 -27.44
C GLU A 149 4.28 14.13 -26.15
N ASP A 150 4.86 13.59 -25.06
CA ASP A 150 5.21 14.41 -23.91
C ASP A 150 6.06 15.54 -24.46
N ALA A 151 5.52 16.77 -24.52
CA ALA A 151 6.31 17.94 -24.83
C ALA A 151 7.55 17.84 -23.95
N PRO A 152 8.78 17.95 -24.51
CA PRO A 152 9.98 17.85 -23.70
C PRO A 152 9.77 18.78 -22.53
N ALA A 153 9.95 18.26 -21.30
CA ALA A 153 9.83 19.05 -20.08
C ALA A 153 10.45 20.41 -20.39
N PRO A 154 9.70 21.53 -20.19
CA PRO A 154 10.11 22.83 -20.71
C PRO A 154 11.58 22.98 -20.37
N VAL A 155 12.43 23.15 -21.39
CA VAL A 155 13.88 23.17 -21.20
C VAL A 155 14.12 24.19 -20.10
N VAL A 156 14.41 23.70 -18.90
CA VAL A 156 14.66 24.57 -17.77
C VAL A 156 15.94 25.25 -18.20
N ALA A 157 15.85 26.51 -18.62
CA ALA A 157 17.03 27.30 -18.93
C ALA A 157 18.01 27.04 -17.79
N PRO A 158 19.26 26.64 -18.08
CA PRO A 158 20.20 26.27 -17.04
C PRO A 158 20.15 27.38 -16.01
N ARG A 159 19.79 27.00 -14.78
CA ARG A 159 19.70 27.94 -13.67
C ARG A 159 21.01 28.73 -13.71
N PRO A 160 21.00 30.07 -13.81
CA PRO A 160 22.23 30.81 -13.97
C PRO A 160 23.16 30.36 -12.86
N THR A 161 24.33 29.87 -13.24
CA THR A 161 25.37 29.48 -12.29
C THR A 161 25.53 30.69 -11.37
N PRO A 162 25.40 30.54 -10.04
CA PRO A 162 25.69 31.65 -9.15
C PRO A 162 27.06 32.17 -9.53
N ALA A 163 27.19 33.47 -9.81
CA ALA A 163 28.47 34.08 -10.14
C ALA A 163 29.49 33.62 -9.09
N ALA A 164 30.63 33.09 -9.55
CA ALA A 164 31.70 32.68 -8.66
C ALA A 164 31.98 33.84 -7.71
N ARG A 165 31.87 33.59 -6.39
CA ARG A 165 32.17 34.60 -5.38
C ARG A 165 33.57 35.13 -5.68
N PRO A 166 33.79 36.45 -5.77
CA PRO A 166 35.10 36.98 -6.10
C PRO A 166 36.15 36.37 -5.15
N PRO A 167 37.32 35.96 -5.66
CA PRO A 167 38.36 35.39 -4.82
C PRO A 167 38.64 36.36 -3.68
N ARG A 168 38.59 35.86 -2.44
CA ARG A 168 38.90 36.66 -1.25
C ARG A 168 40.33 37.17 -1.39
N GLU A 169 40.54 38.47 -1.23
CA GLU A 169 41.88 39.06 -1.24
C GLU A 169 42.65 38.50 -0.03
N VAL A 170 43.63 37.64 -0.30
CA VAL A 170 44.49 37.04 0.72
C VAL A 170 45.65 38.00 0.98
N PRO A 171 45.83 38.54 2.20
CA PRO A 171 46.97 39.37 2.54
C PRO A 171 48.29 38.61 2.33
N ASP A 172 49.25 39.25 1.67
CA ASP A 172 50.59 38.70 1.46
C ASP A 172 51.46 38.91 2.71
N VAL A 173 51.21 38.09 3.72
CA VAL A 173 52.00 38.03 4.96
C VAL A 173 52.55 36.63 5.17
N ASP A 174 53.62 36.54 5.95
CA ASP A 174 54.19 35.27 6.39
C ASP A 174 53.37 34.66 7.56
N GLU A 175 53.82 33.52 8.10
CA GLU A 175 53.13 32.84 9.21
C GLU A 175 53.08 33.67 10.50
N ALA A 176 54.07 34.55 10.73
CA ALA A 176 54.10 35.44 11.88
C ALA A 176 53.13 36.61 11.70
N GLY A 177 53.12 37.23 10.52
CA GLY A 177 52.16 38.28 10.18
C GLY A 177 50.72 37.76 10.14
N ALA A 178 50.49 36.50 9.77
CA ALA A 178 49.17 35.88 9.86
C ALA A 178 48.66 35.78 11.30
N PHE A 179 49.55 35.52 12.27
CA PHE A 179 49.22 35.50 13.69
C PHE A 179 48.87 36.90 14.23
N GLU A 180 49.65 37.92 13.86
CA GLU A 180 49.35 39.33 14.21
C GLU A 180 48.03 39.81 13.59
N LEU A 181 47.74 39.41 12.35
CA LEU A 181 46.45 39.68 11.71
C LEU A 181 45.28 39.06 12.48
N GLY A 182 45.46 37.86 13.05
CA GLY A 182 44.46 37.22 13.89
C GLY A 182 44.16 38.00 15.16
N GLN A 183 45.21 38.51 15.83
CA GLN A 183 45.06 39.36 17.01
C GLN A 183 44.35 40.68 16.66
N ALA A 184 44.76 41.31 15.56
CA ALA A 184 44.17 42.56 15.07
C ALA A 184 42.68 42.39 14.72
N ALA A 185 42.31 41.28 14.09
CA ALA A 185 40.92 40.97 13.74
C ALA A 185 40.03 40.85 14.98
N TYR A 186 40.51 40.24 16.06
CA TYR A 186 39.77 40.21 17.33
C TYR A 186 39.60 41.62 17.92
N HIS A 187 40.65 42.42 17.96
CA HIS A 187 40.56 43.81 18.43
C HIS A 187 39.64 44.68 17.56
N ALA A 188 39.45 44.32 16.30
CA ALA A 188 38.48 44.91 15.39
C ALA A 188 37.04 44.35 15.53
N ASN A 189 36.78 43.48 16.51
CA ASN A 189 35.53 42.75 16.72
C ASN A 189 35.08 41.90 15.51
N GLU A 190 36.03 41.42 14.71
CA GLU A 190 35.73 40.47 13.64
C GLU A 190 35.68 39.03 14.17
N PRO A 191 34.72 38.21 13.72
CA PRO A 191 34.64 36.81 14.13
C PRO A 191 35.79 36.00 13.53
N ILE A 192 36.22 34.92 14.19
CA ILE A 192 37.26 34.01 13.66
C ILE A 192 36.95 33.45 12.25
N THR A 193 35.68 33.45 11.85
CA THR A 193 35.24 33.08 10.50
C THR A 193 35.60 34.10 9.41
N SER A 194 36.08 35.30 9.77
CA SER A 194 36.60 36.31 8.85
C SER A 194 38.01 36.00 8.34
N ASN A 195 38.61 34.90 8.78
CA ASN A 195 39.95 34.47 8.36
C ASN A 195 40.11 34.51 6.83
N PRO A 196 41.04 35.32 6.31
CA PRO A 196 41.20 35.54 4.87
C PRO A 196 41.91 34.37 4.16
N PHE A 197 42.55 33.46 4.90
CA PHE A 197 43.32 32.34 4.35
C PHE A 197 42.43 31.13 4.00
N ALA A 198 42.73 30.45 2.89
CA ALA A 198 42.03 29.25 2.45
C ALA A 198 42.28 28.06 3.40
N TRP A 199 41.40 27.06 3.38
CA TRP A 199 41.43 25.93 4.33
C TRP A 199 42.72 25.09 4.25
N ASP A 200 43.40 25.11 3.11
CA ASP A 200 44.66 24.42 2.82
C ASP A 200 45.92 25.29 3.02
N ASP A 201 45.78 26.57 3.40
CA ASP A 201 46.88 27.49 3.63
C ASP A 201 47.47 27.33 5.06
N LYS A 202 48.79 27.20 5.15
CA LYS A 202 49.53 27.06 6.43
C LYS A 202 49.38 28.28 7.36
N ARG A 203 49.03 29.44 6.81
CA ARG A 203 48.79 30.68 7.56
C ARG A 203 47.44 30.70 8.26
N ARG A 204 46.47 29.92 7.79
CA ARG A 204 45.13 29.81 8.39
C ARG A 204 45.14 29.43 9.88
N PRO A 205 45.83 28.36 10.31
CA PRO A 205 45.92 28.01 11.73
C PRO A 205 46.68 29.04 12.57
N LYS A 206 47.58 29.83 11.96
CA LYS A 206 48.33 30.90 12.66
C LYS A 206 47.45 32.11 12.95
N PHE A 207 46.63 32.52 12.00
CA PHE A 207 45.59 33.53 12.21
C PHE A 207 44.61 33.10 13.30
N ASP A 208 44.10 31.86 13.23
CA ASP A 208 43.19 31.34 14.25
C ASP A 208 43.85 31.29 15.64
N ALA A 209 45.16 30.99 15.72
CA ALA A 209 45.91 30.99 16.97
C ALA A 209 46.05 32.41 17.56
N GLY A 210 46.38 33.41 16.74
CA GLY A 210 46.46 34.80 17.17
C GLY A 210 45.11 35.36 17.65
N TRP A 211 44.03 35.03 16.93
CA TRP A 211 42.68 35.42 17.33
C TRP A 211 42.25 34.79 18.67
N ARG A 212 42.57 33.51 18.90
CA ARG A 212 42.31 32.83 20.19
C ARG A 212 43.13 33.40 21.34
N GLU A 213 44.40 33.74 21.08
CA GLU A 213 45.26 34.33 22.10
C GLU A 213 44.77 35.72 22.53
N ALA A 214 44.37 36.56 21.56
CA ALA A 214 43.84 37.88 21.87
C ALA A 214 42.45 37.83 22.54
N SER A 215 41.62 36.84 22.19
CA SER A 215 40.27 36.71 22.75
C SER A 215 40.22 36.00 24.10
N GLY A 216 41.22 35.19 24.44
CA GLY A 216 41.19 34.32 25.63
C GLY A 216 40.10 33.24 25.59
N SER A 217 39.47 33.05 24.42
CA SER A 217 38.37 32.12 24.15
C SER A 217 38.78 31.20 22.99
N ASP A 218 38.28 29.95 22.98
CA ASP A 218 38.58 28.99 21.91
C ASP A 218 37.94 29.35 20.55
N GLY A 219 37.15 30.44 20.51
CA GLY A 219 36.49 30.96 19.31
C GLY A 219 35.24 30.18 18.90
N MET A 220 34.83 29.20 19.70
CA MET A 220 33.48 28.65 19.64
C MET A 220 32.66 29.46 20.64
N GLY A 221 31.52 30.02 20.20
CA GLY A 221 30.62 30.77 21.08
C GLY A 221 30.24 29.98 22.35
N PRO A 222 29.58 30.61 23.33
CA PRO A 222 29.27 29.95 24.60
C PRO A 222 28.66 28.56 24.38
N GLU A 223 29.14 27.55 25.13
CA GLU A 223 28.49 26.23 25.19
C GLU A 223 27.12 26.40 25.83
N THR A 224 26.12 26.61 24.98
CA THR A 224 24.70 26.51 25.32
C THR A 224 23.96 25.81 24.19
#